data_AF-J2P219-F1
#
_entry.id   AF-J2P219-F1
#
_cell.length_a   1.000
_cell.length_b   1.000
_cell.length_c   1.000
_cell.angle_alpha   90.00
_cell.angle_beta   90.00
_cell.angle_gamma   90.00
#
_symmetry.space_group_name_H-M   'P 1'
#
loop_
_entity.id
_entity.type
_entity.pdbx_description
1 polymer ?
#
loop_
_entity_poly.entity_id
_entity_poly.type
_entity_poly.pdbx_seq_one_letter_code
_entity_poly.pdbx_strand_id
1 'polypeptide(L)'
;MSFDIFPTLEHEIRLSPPERAVTLIAACNTNEIGRFNVRETVYQTLIGSRPEQRKTQSWIFTSSVIRAQTDSRDRVMVFVSVKKKYLKKVSDSLNGWSCPHGTPMQVIKVQHGIASSQLVFANS
;
A
#
# COMPACT_ATOMS: atom_id res chain seq x y z
N MET A 1 -15.56 13.71 0.23
CA MET A 1 -15.36 12.26 -0.02
C MET A 1 -15.50 11.52 1.30
N SER A 2 -16.47 10.62 1.42
CA SER A 2 -16.62 9.74 2.59
C SER A 2 -15.71 8.52 2.43
N PHE A 3 -14.93 8.19 3.46
CA PHE A 3 -14.09 6.98 3.48
C PHE A 3 -14.84 5.88 4.24
N ASP A 4 -15.22 4.81 3.55
CA ASP A 4 -15.77 3.61 4.21
C ASP A 4 -14.66 2.69 4.77
N ILE A 5 -13.39 2.98 4.44
CA ILE A 5 -12.21 2.20 4.83
C ILE A 5 -11.09 3.17 5.20
N PHE A 6 -10.46 2.92 6.34
CA PHE A 6 -9.31 3.68 6.84
C PHE A 6 -8.07 2.79 6.92
N PRO A 7 -6.87 3.34 6.69
CA PRO A 7 -5.64 2.61 6.97
C PRO A 7 -5.55 2.31 8.47
N THR A 8 -4.86 1.22 8.82
CA THR A 8 -4.50 0.93 10.20
C THR A 8 -3.65 2.07 10.77
N LEU A 9 -3.91 2.46 12.02
CA LEU A 9 -3.21 3.60 12.62
C LEU A 9 -1.73 3.26 12.81
N GLU A 10 -0.86 4.25 12.63
CA GLU A 10 0.60 4.03 12.65
C GLU A 10 1.11 3.36 13.93
N HIS A 11 0.59 3.75 15.09
CA HIS A 11 0.97 3.17 16.38
C HIS A 11 0.50 1.71 16.50
N GLU A 12 -0.67 1.37 15.98
CA GLU A 12 -1.17 -0.01 15.95
C GLU A 12 -0.30 -0.89 15.05
N ILE A 13 0.15 -0.38 13.90
CA ILE A 13 1.05 -1.13 13.00
C ILE A 13 2.39 -1.40 13.69
N ARG A 14 2.92 -0.46 14.48
CA ARG A 14 4.19 -0.63 15.20
C ARG A 14 4.10 -1.70 16.29
N LEU A 15 2.97 -1.77 16.99
CA LEU A 15 2.72 -2.72 18.08
C LEU A 15 2.14 -4.07 17.61
N SER A 16 1.79 -4.19 16.33
CA SER A 16 1.17 -5.39 15.78
C SER A 16 2.13 -6.59 15.76
N PRO A 17 1.65 -7.81 16.11
CA PRO A 17 2.45 -9.02 15.97
C PRO A 17 2.73 -9.33 14.48
N PRO A 18 3.80 -10.07 14.16
CA PRO A 18 4.25 -10.28 12.78
C PRO A 18 3.18 -10.87 11.83
N GLU A 19 2.33 -11.78 12.31
CA GLU A 19 1.30 -12.42 11.48
C GLU A 19 0.02 -11.58 11.30
N ARG A 20 -0.13 -10.47 12.05
CA ARG A 20 -1.31 -9.60 11.91
C ARG A 20 -1.27 -8.89 10.56
N ALA A 21 -2.37 -8.97 9.82
CA ALA A 21 -2.60 -8.17 8.63
C ALA A 21 -2.96 -6.73 9.03
N VAL A 22 -2.36 -5.76 8.33
CA VAL A 22 -2.63 -4.33 8.49
C VAL A 22 -3.07 -3.75 7.15
N THR A 23 -3.91 -2.72 7.21
CA THR A 23 -4.39 -1.98 6.04
C THR A 23 -3.49 -0.77 5.81
N LEU A 24 -2.90 -0.67 4.63
CA LEU A 24 -2.02 0.43 4.22
C LEU A 24 -2.42 0.95 2.85
N ILE A 25 -1.94 2.14 2.49
CA ILE A 25 -2.29 2.79 1.22
C ILE A 25 -1.04 2.91 0.34
N ALA A 26 -1.13 2.51 -0.92
CA ALA A 26 -0.15 2.79 -1.96
C ALA A 26 -0.71 3.79 -2.99
N ALA A 27 0.17 4.61 -3.55
CA ALA A 27 -0.13 5.37 -4.75
C ALA A 27 0.61 4.73 -5.93
N CYS A 28 -0.12 4.27 -6.94
CA CYS A 28 0.44 3.55 -8.09
C CYS A 28 -0.23 3.96 -9.40
N ASN A 29 0.39 3.61 -10.52
CA ASN A 29 -0.26 3.74 -11.82
C ASN A 29 -1.37 2.70 -11.99
N THR A 30 -2.35 2.98 -12.85
CA THR A 30 -3.50 2.08 -13.07
C THR A 30 -3.07 0.68 -13.55
N ASN A 31 -2.03 0.60 -14.39
CA ASN A 31 -1.47 -0.65 -14.90
C ASN A 31 -0.72 -1.48 -13.84
N GLU A 32 -0.47 -0.92 -12.64
CA GLU A 32 0.23 -1.59 -11.55
C GLU A 32 -0.71 -2.21 -10.52
N ILE A 33 -2.01 -1.86 -10.54
CA ILE A 33 -3.00 -2.33 -9.55
C ILE A 33 -3.04 -3.87 -9.47
N GLY A 34 -2.95 -4.54 -10.61
CA GLY A 34 -2.95 -6.01 -10.68
C GLY A 34 -1.75 -6.67 -9.99
N ARG A 35 -0.67 -5.94 -9.74
CA ARG A 35 0.56 -6.46 -9.11
C ARG A 35 0.49 -6.53 -7.59
N PHE A 36 -0.54 -5.94 -6.97
CA PHE A 36 -0.76 -6.01 -5.52
C PHE A 36 -1.53 -7.27 -5.10
N ASN A 37 -2.27 -7.94 -6.00
CA ASN A 37 -3.01 -9.15 -5.64
C ASN A 37 -2.13 -10.41 -5.75
N VAL A 38 -1.27 -10.60 -4.74
CA VAL A 38 -0.39 -11.78 -4.65
C VAL A 38 -0.86 -12.67 -3.51
N ARG A 39 -1.23 -13.92 -3.83
CA ARG A 39 -1.67 -14.90 -2.83
C ARG A 39 -0.49 -15.41 -2.03
N GLU A 40 -0.69 -15.62 -0.72
CA GLU A 40 0.27 -16.33 0.11
C GLU A 40 0.24 -17.81 -0.29
N THR A 41 1.24 -18.25 -1.07
CA THR A 41 1.46 -19.66 -1.30
C THR A 41 2.11 -20.24 -0.05
N VAL A 42 1.46 -21.24 0.57
CA VAL A 42 2.06 -22.04 1.63
C VAL A 42 3.21 -22.83 1.00
N TYR A 43 4.41 -22.26 1.02
CA TYR A 43 5.60 -22.99 0.60
C TYR A 43 5.85 -24.10 1.61
N GLN A 44 5.43 -25.32 1.27
CA GLN A 44 6.16 -26.51 1.69
C GLN A 44 7.62 -26.30 1.29
N THR A 45 8.52 -26.54 2.24
CA THR A 45 9.96 -26.32 2.17
C THR A 45 10.57 -27.01 0.95
N LEU A 46 10.63 -26.32 -0.19
CA LEU A 46 11.47 -26.71 -1.32
C LEU A 46 12.64 -25.74 -1.36
N ILE A 47 13.77 -26.25 -0.88
CA ILE A 47 15.09 -25.68 -1.04
C ILE A 47 15.32 -25.49 -2.53
N GLY A 48 15.53 -24.25 -2.98
CA GLY A 48 16.10 -24.00 -4.30
C GLY A 48 15.44 -22.89 -5.09
N SER A 49 15.83 -21.65 -4.78
CA SER A 49 16.33 -20.68 -5.76
C SER A 49 16.40 -19.31 -5.06
N ARG A 50 17.60 -18.83 -4.75
CA ARG A 50 17.82 -17.42 -4.43
C ARG A 50 17.40 -16.61 -5.65
N PRO A 51 16.44 -15.68 -5.57
CA PRO A 51 16.24 -14.74 -6.67
C PRO A 51 17.49 -13.84 -6.74
N GLU A 52 18.09 -13.77 -7.94
CA GLU A 52 19.14 -12.81 -8.26
C GLU A 52 18.79 -11.42 -7.73
N GLN A 53 19.74 -10.76 -7.08
CA GLN A 53 19.64 -9.36 -6.66
C GLN A 53 19.64 -8.40 -7.87
N ARG A 54 18.62 -8.48 -8.73
CA ARG A 54 18.22 -7.32 -9.53
C ARG A 54 17.68 -6.30 -8.54
N LYS A 55 18.25 -5.08 -8.51
CA LYS A 55 17.83 -3.92 -7.68
C LYS A 55 16.40 -4.13 -7.16
N THR A 56 16.28 -4.60 -5.92
CA THR A 56 15.01 -5.06 -5.35
C THR A 56 14.02 -3.90 -5.35
N GLN A 57 13.17 -3.84 -6.37
CA GLN A 57 12.08 -2.88 -6.44
C GLN A 57 11.15 -3.21 -5.28
N SER A 58 10.89 -2.21 -4.45
CA SER A 58 10.04 -2.31 -3.28
C SER A 58 8.78 -1.46 -3.48
N TRP A 59 7.65 -1.99 -3.02
CA TRP A 59 6.46 -1.19 -2.87
C TRP A 59 6.61 -0.30 -1.65
N ILE A 60 6.21 0.96 -1.79
CA ILE A 60 6.12 1.92 -0.69
C ILE A 60 4.66 2.17 -0.39
N PHE A 61 4.33 2.10 0.90
CA PHE A 61 3.00 2.32 1.42
C PHE A 61 3.02 3.41 2.49
N THR A 62 1.84 3.94 2.81
CA THR A 62 1.66 4.83 3.94
C THR A 62 0.40 4.52 4.75
N SER A 63 0.49 4.76 6.05
CA SER A 63 -0.64 4.77 6.99
C SER A 63 -1.34 6.13 7.06
N SER A 64 -0.85 7.15 6.35
CA SER A 64 -1.42 8.51 6.34
C SER A 64 -2.33 8.73 5.14
N VAL A 65 -3.61 9.02 5.40
CA VAL A 65 -4.59 9.37 4.37
C VAL A 65 -4.19 10.63 3.62
N ILE A 66 -3.73 11.67 4.33
CA ILE A 66 -3.32 12.95 3.72
C ILE A 66 -2.17 12.72 2.74
N ARG A 67 -1.12 12.00 3.17
CA ARG A 67 0.00 11.69 2.29
C ARG A 67 -0.44 10.86 1.08
N ALA A 68 -1.29 9.86 1.30
CA ALA A 68 -1.81 9.03 0.23
C ALA A 68 -2.59 9.85 -0.80
N GLN A 69 -3.42 10.80 -0.37
CA GLN A 69 -4.15 11.70 -1.26
C GLN A 69 -3.19 12.57 -2.08
N THR A 70 -2.16 13.14 -1.45
CA THR A 70 -1.13 13.93 -2.14
C THR A 70 -0.39 13.08 -3.17
N ASP A 71 0.08 11.90 -2.77
CA ASP A 71 0.87 11.01 -3.63
C ASP A 71 0.02 10.42 -4.77
N SER A 72 -1.29 10.29 -4.59
CA SER A 72 -2.23 9.73 -5.58
C SER A 72 -2.95 10.78 -6.41
N ARG A 73 -2.60 12.07 -6.31
CA ARG A 73 -3.29 13.16 -7.02
C ARG A 73 -3.48 12.89 -8.52
N ASP A 74 -2.42 12.47 -9.19
CA ASP A 74 -2.41 12.13 -10.63
C ASP A 74 -2.32 10.61 -10.88
N ARG A 75 -2.61 9.81 -9.84
CA ARG A 75 -2.43 8.36 -9.83
C ARG A 75 -3.63 7.68 -9.17
N VAL A 76 -3.51 6.39 -8.89
CA VAL A 76 -4.52 5.60 -8.19
C VAL A 76 -4.09 5.36 -6.76
N MET A 77 -5.03 5.55 -5.83
CA MET A 77 -4.88 5.23 -4.43
C MET A 77 -5.41 3.81 -4.17
N VAL A 78 -4.57 2.91 -3.68
CA VAL A 78 -4.91 1.50 -3.46
C VAL A 78 -4.73 1.16 -1.99
N PHE A 79 -5.80 0.71 -1.36
CA PHE A 79 -5.77 0.14 -0.01
C PHE A 79 -5.43 -1.33 -0.12
N VAL A 80 -4.40 -1.76 0.61
CA VAL A 80 -3.91 -3.14 0.64
C VAL A 80 -3.93 -3.70 2.05
N SER A 81 -4.28 -4.98 2.18
CA SER A 81 -4.08 -5.79 3.37
C SER A 81 -2.76 -6.55 3.24
N VAL A 82 -1.84 -6.37 4.17
CA VAL A 82 -0.52 -7.02 4.15
C VAL A 82 -0.10 -7.41 5.56
N LYS A 83 0.50 -8.60 5.72
CA LYS A 83 1.01 -9.06 7.03
C LYS A 83 2.20 -8.23 7.49
N LYS A 84 2.23 -7.90 8.78
CA LYS A 84 3.26 -7.07 9.40
C LYS A 84 4.68 -7.60 9.18
N LYS A 85 4.89 -8.93 9.18
CA LYS A 85 6.20 -9.58 8.99
C LYS A 85 6.90 -9.21 7.68
N TYR A 86 6.15 -8.82 6.65
CA TYR A 86 6.71 -8.45 5.35
C TYR A 86 7.09 -6.96 5.26
N LEU A 87 6.67 -6.16 6.23
CA LEU A 87 6.83 -4.70 6.21
C LEU A 87 8.12 -4.27 6.89
N LYS A 88 8.84 -3.36 6.24
CA LYS A 88 9.98 -2.62 6.80
C LYS A 88 9.64 -1.14 6.90
N LYS A 89 9.96 -0.52 8.02
CA LYS A 89 9.78 0.92 8.20
C LYS A 89 10.70 1.68 7.26
N VAL A 90 10.18 2.71 6.60
CA VAL A 90 11.01 3.67 5.83
C VAL A 90 11.56 4.69 6.83
N SER A 91 12.88 4.78 6.95
CA SER A 91 13.58 5.57 7.98
C SER A 91 13.20 7.06 7.97
N ASP A 92 13.14 7.67 6.78
CA ASP A 92 12.90 9.12 6.62
C ASP A 92 11.42 9.49 6.56
N SER A 93 10.52 8.58 6.93
CA SER A 93 9.09 8.80 6.85
C SER A 93 8.41 8.46 8.16
N LEU A 94 7.57 9.35 8.70
CA LEU A 94 6.79 9.07 9.90
C LEU A 94 5.81 7.91 9.69
N ASN A 95 5.15 7.88 8.53
CA ASN A 95 4.03 6.98 8.22
C ASN A 95 4.34 6.02 7.06
N GLY A 96 5.61 5.93 6.64
CA GLY A 96 6.02 5.12 5.48
C GLY A 96 6.44 3.70 5.85
N TRP A 97 5.99 2.75 5.02
CA TRP A 97 6.31 1.33 5.11
C TRP A 97 6.70 0.79 3.74
N SER A 98 7.48 -0.27 3.68
CA SER A 98 7.93 -0.86 2.44
C SER A 98 7.93 -2.38 2.50
N CYS A 99 7.74 -3.04 1.36
CA CYS A 99 7.99 -4.46 1.21
C CYS A 99 8.55 -4.76 -0.20
N PRO A 100 9.23 -5.90 -0.41
CA PRO A 100 9.62 -6.33 -1.75
C PRO A 100 8.42 -6.52 -2.68
N HIS A 101 8.61 -6.34 -3.99
CA HIS A 101 7.62 -6.79 -4.98
C HIS A 101 7.38 -8.29 -4.86
N GLY A 102 6.17 -8.75 -5.19
CA GLY A 102 5.76 -10.16 -5.04
C GLY A 102 5.44 -10.58 -3.61
N THR A 103 5.49 -9.65 -2.65
CA THR A 103 5.02 -9.91 -1.27
C THR A 103 3.53 -10.26 -1.29
N PRO A 104 3.10 -11.33 -0.58
CA PRO A 104 1.68 -11.64 -0.44
C PRO A 104 0.89 -10.51 0.21
N MET A 105 -0.12 -10.02 -0.51
CA MET A 105 -1.03 -8.98 -0.05
C MET A 105 -2.34 -9.00 -0.87
N GLN A 106 -3.37 -8.33 -0.36
CA GLN A 106 -4.68 -8.28 -0.98
C GLN A 106 -5.11 -6.82 -1.19
N VAL A 107 -5.57 -6.48 -2.39
CA VAL A 107 -6.25 -5.21 -2.64
C VAL A 107 -7.62 -5.23 -1.96
N ILE A 108 -7.85 -4.28 -1.05
CA ILE A 108 -9.12 -4.10 -0.35
C ILE A 108 -10.00 -3.12 -1.12
N LYS A 109 -9.43 -1.99 -1.55
CA LYS A 109 -10.16 -0.92 -2.24
C LYS A 109 -9.23 -0.17 -3.18
N VAL A 110 -9.78 0.23 -4.32
CA VAL A 110 -9.11 1.09 -5.31
C VAL A 110 -9.90 2.39 -5.39
N GLN A 111 -9.23 3.51 -5.30
CA GLN A 111 -9.81 4.84 -5.43
C GLN A 111 -8.97 5.65 -6.41
N HIS A 112 -9.61 6.12 -7.47
CA HIS A 112 -8.96 7.01 -8.42
C HIS A 112 -8.85 8.41 -7.80
N GLY A 113 -7.70 9.07 -7.99
CA GLY A 113 -7.58 10.49 -7.68
C GLY A 113 -8.66 11.27 -8.43
N ILE A 114 -9.29 12.25 -7.77
CA ILE A 114 -10.19 13.16 -8.47
C ILE A 114 -9.32 13.99 -9.41
N ALA A 115 -9.43 13.77 -10.72
CA ALA A 115 -9.01 14.77 -11.70
C ALA A 115 -9.78 16.05 -11.36
N SER A 116 -9.10 17.08 -10.88
CA SER A 116 -9.78 18.33 -10.52
C SER A 116 -10.40 18.93 -11.78
N SER A 117 -11.70 18.73 -11.96
CA SER A 117 -12.51 19.42 -12.95
C SER A 117 -13.91 19.58 -12.36
N GLN A 118 -13.99 20.45 -11.35
CA GLN A 118 -15.15 21.29 -11.05
C GLN A 118 -14.82 22.20 -9.87
N LEU A 119 -14.07 23.27 -10.16
CA LEU A 119 -14.21 24.51 -9.40
C LEU A 119 -15.58 25.09 -9.76
N VAL A 120 -16.62 24.67 -9.05
CA VAL A 120 -17.91 25.38 -9.09
C VAL A 120 -17.76 26.57 -8.15
N PHE A 121 -17.40 27.72 -8.70
CA PHE A 121 -17.63 28.99 -8.03
C PHE A 121 -19.14 29.22 -8.02
N ALA A 122 -19.80 28.90 -6.91
CA ALA A 122 -21.16 29.33 -6.67
C ALA A 122 -21.12 30.83 -6.31
N ASN A 123 -21.17 31.68 -7.33
CA ASN A 123 -21.66 33.05 -7.20
C ASN A 123 -23.07 33.07 -7.80
N SER A 124 -24.08 33.27 -6.94
CA SER A 124 -25.37 33.88 -7.27
C SER A 124 -26.01 34.32 -5.95
#